data_AF-K1U8V2-F1
#
_entry.id   AF-K1U8V2-F1
#
_cell.length_a   1.000
_cell.length_b   1.000
_cell.length_c   1.000
_cell.angle_alpha   90.00
_cell.angle_beta   90.00
_cell.angle_gamma   90.00
#
_symmetry.space_group_name_H-M   'P 1'
#
loop_
_entity.id
_entity.type
_entity.pdbx_description
1 polymer ?
#
loop_
_entity_poly.entity_id
_entity_poly.type
_entity_poly.pdbx_seq_one_letter_code
_entity_poly.pdbx_strand_id
1 'polypeptide(L)' 'MYLPQCHAELKVQDTRRRIYKETQYFSVITTCKGYQVIRVAQVRCESRKGEPMKFYCHEVVQRWISP' A
#
# COMPACT_ATOMS: atom_id res chain seq x y z
N MET A 1 10.60 20.96 21.55
CA MET A 1 10.58 21.55 20.20
C MET A 1 9.15 21.43 19.70
N TYR A 2 8.48 22.56 19.50
CA TYR A 2 7.04 22.68 19.27
C TYR A 2 6.72 22.46 17.78
N LEU A 3 5.65 21.73 17.45
CA LEU A 3 5.03 21.82 16.13
C LEU A 3 3.53 22.14 16.33
N PRO A 4 3.11 23.40 16.16
CA PRO A 4 1.73 23.81 16.35
C PRO A 4 0.95 23.70 15.03
N GLN A 5 -0.28 23.16 15.10
CA GLN A 5 -1.30 23.13 14.04
C GLN A 5 -1.34 21.93 13.10
N CYS A 6 -1.27 20.71 13.63
CA CYS A 6 -2.02 19.62 13.02
C CYS A 6 -3.15 19.21 13.97
N HIS A 7 -4.38 19.69 13.72
CA HIS A 7 -5.62 19.20 14.34
C HIS A 7 -5.97 17.77 13.87
N ALA A 8 -4.99 16.99 13.42
CA ALA A 8 -5.15 15.57 13.24
C ALA A 8 -5.08 14.93 14.63
N GLU A 9 -6.24 14.62 15.21
CA GLU A 9 -6.31 13.72 16.34
C GLU A 9 -5.65 12.41 15.93
N LEU A 10 -4.39 12.23 16.35
CA LEU A 10 -3.67 10.98 16.18
C LEU A 10 -4.37 9.97 17.08
N LYS A 11 -5.34 9.24 16.52
CA LYS A 11 -5.98 8.10 17.17
C LYS A 11 -4.95 6.99 17.29
N VAL A 12 -4.13 7.07 18.34
CA VAL A 12 -3.22 6.00 18.74
C VAL A 12 -4.10 4.88 19.28
N GLN A 13 -4.38 3.89 18.45
CA GLN A 13 -4.98 2.65 18.95
C GLN A 13 -3.90 1.89 19.71
N ASP A 14 -3.99 1.90 21.04
CA ASP A 14 -3.16 1.06 21.92
C ASP A 14 -3.54 -0.41 21.77
N THR A 15 -3.13 -0.98 20.64
CA THR A 15 -3.17 -2.42 20.44
C THR A 15 -1.90 -3.02 21.03
N ARG A 16 -2.04 -4.14 21.76
CA ARG A 16 -0.89 -4.95 22.23
C ARG A 16 -0.11 -5.62 21.08
N ARG A 17 -0.45 -5.30 19.82
CA ARG A 17 0.15 -5.86 18.59
C ARG A 17 1.47 -5.15 18.33
N ARG A 18 2.56 -5.86 18.60
CA ARG A 18 3.95 -5.43 18.37
C ARG A 18 4.31 -5.25 16.88
N ILE A 19 3.51 -5.85 15.99
CA ILE A 19 3.70 -5.88 14.54
C ILE A 19 2.33 -5.60 13.88
N TYR A 20 2.28 -4.55 13.07
CA TYR A 20 1.15 -4.25 12.18
C TYR A 20 1.51 -4.72 10.78
N LYS A 21 0.70 -5.60 10.20
CA LYS A 21 0.84 -6.07 8.84
C LYS A 21 -0.44 -5.77 8.09
N GLU A 22 -0.33 -5.01 7.01
CA GLU A 22 -1.45 -4.70 6.13
C GLU A 22 -1.10 -5.11 4.71
N THR A 23 -2.06 -5.65 3.99
CA THR A 23 -1.92 -6.01 2.58
C THR A 23 -3.04 -5.37 1.81
N GLN A 24 -2.70 -4.58 0.81
CA GLN A 24 -3.63 -3.91 -0.08
C GLN A 24 -3.35 -4.35 -1.51
N TYR A 25 -4.39 -4.35 -2.34
CA TYR A 25 -4.29 -4.62 -3.76
C TYR A 25 -4.76 -3.40 -4.53
N PHE A 26 -4.00 -3.01 -5.54
CA PHE A 26 -4.42 -1.99 -6.48
C PHE A 26 -4.23 -2.46 -7.90
N SER A 27 -5.12 -2.04 -8.79
CA SER A 27 -5.06 -2.37 -10.21
C SER A 27 -4.81 -1.12 -11.03
N VAL A 28 -3.92 -1.22 -12.01
CA VAL A 28 -3.65 -0.17 -13.00
C VAL A 28 -4.04 -0.72 -14.37
N ILE A 29 -4.90 0.01 -15.08
CA ILE A 29 -5.28 -0.30 -16.45
C ILE A 29 -4.51 0.64 -17.36
N THR A 30 -3.80 0.07 -18.33
CA THR A 30 -2.99 0.81 -19.31
C THR A 30 -3.28 0.30 -20.71
N THR A 31 -2.97 1.09 -21.73
CA THR A 31 -3.02 0.64 -23.13
C THR A 31 -1.60 0.41 -23.66
N CYS A 32 -1.37 -0.71 -24.33
CA CYS A 32 -0.11 -1.05 -24.97
C CYS A 32 -0.39 -1.56 -26.39
N LYS A 33 0.06 -0.82 -27.41
CA LYS A 33 -0.09 -1.21 -28.83
C LYS A 33 -1.53 -1.57 -29.23
N GLY A 34 -2.53 -0.86 -28.70
CA GLY A 34 -3.95 -1.10 -28.95
C GLY A 34 -4.61 -2.15 -28.05
N TYR A 35 -3.82 -2.88 -27.25
CA TYR A 35 -4.33 -3.82 -26.25
C TYR A 35 -4.54 -3.10 -24.91
N GLN A 36 -5.59 -3.45 -24.19
CA GLN A 36 -5.72 -3.05 -22.80
C GLN A 36 -4.95 -4.04 -21.91
N VAL A 37 -4.19 -3.52 -20.96
CA VAL A 37 -3.38 -4.31 -20.02
C VAL A 37 -3.76 -3.92 -18.61
N ILE A 38 -4.32 -4.87 -17.88
CA ILE A 38 -4.63 -4.75 -16.46
C ILE A 38 -3.47 -5.35 -15.67
N ARG A 39 -2.85 -4.55 -14.80
CA ARG A 39 -1.82 -4.99 -13.85
C ARG A 39 -2.37 -4.88 -12.44
N VAL A 40 -2.26 -5.93 -11.64
CA VAL A 40 -2.62 -5.90 -10.22
C VAL A 40 -1.34 -6.03 -9.41
N ALA A 41 -1.12 -5.04 -8.54
CA ALA A 41 -0.04 -5.02 -7.60
C ALA A 41 -0.55 -5.28 -6.18
N GLN A 42 0.13 -6.18 -5.49
CA GLN A 42 -0.02 -6.40 -4.06
C GLN A 42 0.99 -5.53 -3.33
N VAL A 43 0.49 -4.65 -2.46
CA VAL A 43 1.30 -3.86 -1.54
C VAL A 43 1.20 -4.46 -0.16
N ARG A 44 2.33 -4.77 0.46
CA ARG A 44 2.39 -5.16 1.86
C ARG A 44 3.11 -4.07 2.65
N CYS A 45 2.48 -3.69 3.75
CA CYS A 45 3.04 -2.78 4.73
C CYS A 45 3.31 -3.57 6.01
N GLU A 46 4.55 -3.54 6.48
CA GLU A 46 4.92 -4.07 7.79
C GLU A 46 5.46 -2.93 8.66
N SER A 47 4.76 -2.63 9.74
CA SER A 47 5.18 -1.66 10.75
C SER A 47 5.43 -2.36 12.07
N ARG A 48 6.58 -2.09 12.69
CA ARG A 48 6.95 -2.63 14.00
C ARG A 48 7.30 -1.48 14.93
N LYS A 49 6.86 -1.56 16.18
CA LYS A 49 7.13 -0.51 17.17
C LYS A 49 8.65 -0.36 17.36
N GLY A 50 9.18 0.82 17.05
CA GLY A 50 10.61 1.14 17.15
C GLY A 50 11.45 0.84 15.91
N GLU A 51 10.86 0.30 14.83
CA GLU A 51 11.53 0.09 13.54
C GLU A 51 10.88 0.95 12.44
N PRO A 52 11.63 1.36 11.41
CA PRO A 52 11.04 2.01 10.24
C PRO A 52 10.07 1.06 9.53
N MET A 53 8.98 1.64 9.02
CA MET A 53 7.96 0.92 8.26
C MET A 53 8.54 0.37 6.96
N LYS A 54 8.23 -0.89 6.65
CA LYS A 54 8.68 -1.59 5.44
C LYS A 54 7.53 -1.73 4.46
N PHE A 55 7.81 -1.41 3.20
CA PHE A 55 6.86 -1.55 2.10
C PHE A 55 7.39 -2.56 1.10
N TYR A 56 6.50 -3.43 0.63
CA TYR A 56 6.77 -4.40 -0.42
C TYR A 56 5.71 -4.22 -1.50
N CYS A 57 6.12 -4.07 -2.75
CA CYS A 57 5.21 -3.98 -3.89
C CYS A 57 5.57 -5.09 -4.88
N HIS A 58 4.60 -5.96 -5.16
CA HIS A 58 4.77 -7.06 -6.09
C HIS A 58 3.63 -7.04 -7.10
N GLU A 59 3.96 -7.03 -8.40
CA GLU A 59 2.97 -7.33 -9.42
C GLU A 59 2.62 -8.82 -9.33
N VAL A 60 1.33 -9.10 -9.08
CA VAL A 60 0.84 -10.46 -8.83
C VAL A 60 -0.03 -10.97 -9.97
N VAL A 61 -0.60 -10.07 -10.78
CA VAL A 61 -1.42 -10.43 -11.94
C VAL A 61 -1.15 -9.46 -13.08
N GLN A 62 -0.98 -10.00 -14.29
CA GLN A 62 -1.02 -9.25 -15.53
C GLN A 62 -2.01 -9.90 -16.50
N ARG A 63 -2.98 -9.11 -17.00
CA ARG A 63 -3.97 -9.56 -17.97
C ARG A 63 -3.96 -8.66 -19.19
N TRP A 64 -3.81 -9.27 -20.36
CA TRP A 64 -3.92 -8.62 -21.66
C TRP A 64 -5.33 -8.84 -22.23
N ILE A 65 -5.93 -7.78 -22.73
CA ILE A 65 -7.25 -7.73 -23.34
C ILE A 65 -7.05 -7.23 -24.77
N SER A 66 -7.42 -8.07 -25.74
CA SER A 66 -7.48 -7.67 -27.15
C SER A 66 -8.57 -6.62 -27.34
N PRO A 67 -8.35 -5.65 -28.24
CA PRO A 67 -9.39 -4.68 -28.62
C PRO A 67 -10.65 -5.35 -29.15
#